data_AF-A0A524BJF6-F1
#
_entry.id   AF-A0A524BJF6-F1
#
_cell.length_a   1.000
_cell.length_b   1.000
_cell.length_c   1.000
_cell.angle_alpha   90.00
_cell.angle_beta   90.00
_cell.angle_gamma   90.00
#
_symmetry.space_group_name_H-M   'P 1'
#
loop_
_entity.id
_entity.type
_entity.pdbx_description
1 polymer ?
#
loop_
_entity_poly.entity_id
_entity_poly.type
_entity_poly.pdbx_seq_one_letter_code
_entity_poly.pdbx_strand_id
1 'polypeptide(L)'
;MTGTFSALSMRSVPRQETPYPPLSEVVAQQTVFPFTNERATLVGFRTGTDAKGVGAPGLHLHGLTTDRSGGGHVLSCTVGSELRLQAMRTRGTQLFTN
;
A
#
# COMPACT_ATOMS: atom_id res chain seq x y z
N MET A 1 8.10 6.84 3.72
CA MET A 1 8.15 7.99 2.81
C MET A 1 7.16 9.02 3.30
N THR A 2 7.56 10.27 3.47
CA THR A 2 6.66 11.36 3.88
C THR A 2 6.93 12.56 3.00
N GLY A 3 5.89 13.16 2.43
CA GLY A 3 6.05 14.26 1.49
C GLY A 3 4.73 14.64 0.84
N THR A 4 4.83 15.51 -0.17
CA THR A 4 3.70 15.89 -1.02
C THR A 4 3.75 15.08 -2.31
N PHE A 5 2.62 14.51 -2.69
CA PHE A 5 2.48 13.73 -3.92
C PHE A 5 1.61 14.52 -4.91
N SER A 6 2.16 14.87 -6.07
CA SER A 6 1.41 15.59 -7.10
C SER A 6 0.26 14.76 -7.66
N ALA A 7 0.44 13.44 -7.72
CA ALA A 7 -0.61 12.46 -7.97
C ALA A 7 -0.43 11.25 -7.06
N LEU A 8 -1.50 10.75 -6.46
CA LEU A 8 -1.47 9.59 -5.58
C LEU A 8 -2.78 8.81 -5.73
N SER A 9 -2.68 7.52 -6.04
CA SER A 9 -3.84 6.64 -6.15
C SER A 9 -3.72 5.53 -5.13
N MET A 10 -4.74 5.38 -4.29
CA MET A 10 -4.84 4.31 -3.30
C MET A 10 -6.14 3.53 -3.50
N ARG A 11 -6.19 2.29 -3.02
CA ARG A 11 -7.41 1.50 -2.96
C ARG A 11 -7.73 1.00 -1.56
N SER A 12 -9.01 0.75 -1.32
CA SER A 12 -9.47 -0.17 -0.27
C SER A 12 -10.33 -1.27 -0.88
N VAL A 13 -10.21 -2.47 -0.33
CA VAL A 13 -11.16 -3.56 -0.59
C VAL A 13 -12.34 -3.43 0.39
N PRO A 14 -13.56 -3.89 0.01
CA PRO A 14 -14.71 -3.88 0.91
C PRO A 14 -14.50 -4.88 2.08
N ARG A 15 -15.48 -4.99 2.99
CA ARG A 15 -15.56 -6.09 3.96
C ARG A 15 -16.02 -7.36 3.25
N GLN A 16 -15.52 -8.53 3.66
CA GLN A 16 -16.02 -9.84 3.22
C GLN A 16 -16.78 -10.54 4.34
N GLU A 17 -17.70 -11.41 3.94
CA GLU A 17 -18.41 -12.32 4.83
C GLU A 17 -18.19 -13.77 4.36
N THR A 18 -18.38 -14.73 5.27
CA THR A 18 -18.27 -16.16 4.94
C THR A 18 -19.46 -16.63 4.12
N PRO A 19 -19.27 -17.50 3.10
CA PRO A 19 -17.99 -18.05 2.66
C PRO A 19 -17.14 -17.03 1.88
N TYR A 20 -15.85 -16.92 2.23
CA TYR A 20 -14.98 -15.91 1.66
C TYR A 20 -14.70 -16.16 0.17
N PRO A 21 -14.89 -15.16 -0.71
CA PRO A 21 -14.55 -15.29 -2.12
C PRO A 21 -13.03 -15.17 -2.35
N PRO A 22 -12.52 -15.62 -3.51
CA PRO A 22 -11.15 -15.38 -3.93
C PRO A 22 -10.77 -13.89 -3.90
N LEU A 23 -9.54 -13.58 -3.49
CA LEU A 23 -9.07 -12.19 -3.40
C LEU A 23 -9.17 -11.43 -4.73
N SER A 24 -9.03 -12.11 -5.87
CA SER A 24 -9.22 -11.51 -7.20
C SER A 24 -10.62 -10.94 -7.40
N GLU A 25 -11.65 -11.61 -6.89
CA GLU A 25 -13.04 -11.15 -6.96
C GLU A 25 -13.27 -9.96 -6.00
N VAL A 26 -12.68 -10.02 -4.81
CA VAL A 26 -12.71 -8.91 -3.84
C VAL A 26 -12.07 -7.64 -4.39
N VAL A 27 -10.89 -7.77 -5.00
CA VAL A 27 -10.15 -6.64 -5.59
C VAL A 27 -10.90 -6.06 -6.79
N ALA A 28 -11.68 -6.86 -7.53
CA ALA A 28 -12.53 -6.34 -8.61
C ALA A 28 -13.60 -5.36 -8.11
N GLN A 29 -13.99 -5.44 -6.83
CA GLN A 29 -14.96 -4.56 -6.17
C GLN A 29 -14.30 -3.45 -5.33
N GLN A 30 -12.99 -3.21 -5.50
CA GLN A 30 -12.26 -2.19 -4.75
C GLN A 30 -12.82 -0.78 -4.98
N THR A 31 -12.67 0.08 -3.98
CA THR A 31 -12.81 1.54 -4.16
C THR A 31 -11.42 2.14 -4.37
N VAL A 32 -11.27 2.95 -5.43
CA VAL A 32 -10.03 3.68 -5.73
C VAL A 32 -10.22 5.15 -5.37
N PHE A 33 -9.25 5.70 -4.63
CA PHE A 33 -9.21 7.07 -4.17
C PHE A 33 -8.08 7.81 -4.89
N PRO A 34 -8.40 8.75 -5.81
CA PRO A 34 -7.42 9.65 -6.37
C PRO A 34 -7.18 10.85 -5.44
N PHE A 35 -5.92 11.21 -5.25
CA PHE A 35 -5.48 12.40 -4.53
C PHE A 35 -4.53 13.22 -5.40
N THR A 36 -4.64 14.54 -5.32
CA THR A 36 -3.85 15.49 -6.12
C THR A 36 -3.22 16.51 -5.18
N ASN A 37 -1.90 16.70 -5.30
CA ASN A 37 -1.12 17.58 -4.42
C ASN A 37 -1.31 17.28 -2.92
N GLU A 38 -1.39 16.00 -2.58
CA GLU A 38 -1.74 15.53 -1.24
C GLU A 38 -0.49 15.26 -0.39
N ARG A 39 -0.50 15.71 0.86
CA ARG A 39 0.59 15.42 1.81
C ARG A 39 0.27 14.14 2.55
N ALA A 40 1.09 13.11 2.34
CA ALA A 40 0.85 11.79 2.91
C ALA A 40 2.12 11.15 3.46
N THR A 41 1.93 10.14 4.30
CA THR A 41 2.97 9.19 4.67
C THR A 41 2.68 7.84 4.03
N LEU A 42 3.61 7.34 3.22
CA LEU A 42 3.59 5.99 2.66
C LEU A 42 4.57 5.09 3.41
N VAL A 43 4.11 3.89 3.80
CA VAL A 43 4.89 2.89 4.55
C VAL A 43 4.71 1.53 3.89
N GLY A 44 5.76 0.73 3.90
CA GLY A 44 5.67 -0.65 3.43
C GLY A 44 7.03 -1.28 3.21
N PHE A 45 7.05 -2.33 2.39
CA PHE A 45 8.22 -3.18 2.21
C PHE A 45 8.59 -3.30 0.74
N ARG A 46 9.88 -3.55 0.50
CA ARG A 46 10.36 -4.05 -0.79
C ARG A 46 10.73 -5.52 -0.64
N THR A 47 10.07 -6.38 -1.39
CA THR A 47 10.25 -7.84 -1.34
C THR A 47 10.98 -8.33 -2.59
N GLY A 48 11.93 -9.24 -2.41
CA GLY A 48 12.62 -9.91 -3.53
C GLY A 48 11.70 -10.89 -4.28
N THR A 49 12.11 -11.31 -5.47
CA THR A 49 11.36 -12.29 -6.27
C THR A 49 11.42 -13.70 -5.71
N ASP A 50 12.44 -14.00 -4.91
CA ASP A 50 12.66 -15.23 -4.14
C ASP A 50 11.57 -15.50 -3.10
N ALA A 51 10.86 -14.47 -2.63
CA ALA A 51 9.76 -14.60 -1.68
C ALA A 51 8.35 -14.52 -2.33
N LYS A 52 8.24 -14.75 -3.64
CA LYS A 52 6.95 -14.79 -4.35
C LYS A 52 6.04 -15.87 -3.75
N GLY A 53 4.79 -15.50 -3.44
CA GLY A 53 3.78 -16.39 -2.86
C GLY A 53 3.71 -16.31 -1.33
N VAL A 54 4.84 -15.99 -0.68
CA VAL A 54 4.87 -15.60 0.74
C VAL A 54 4.60 -14.10 0.88
N GLY A 55 5.14 -13.30 -0.03
CA GLY A 55 4.86 -11.86 -0.14
C GLY A 55 4.61 -11.43 -1.58
N ALA A 56 4.41 -10.12 -1.76
CA ALA A 56 4.30 -9.48 -3.06
C ALA A 56 5.68 -8.94 -3.48
N PRO A 57 6.32 -9.49 -4.54
CA PRO A 57 7.59 -8.96 -5.05
C PRO A 57 7.47 -7.49 -5.46
N GLY A 58 8.57 -6.74 -5.31
CA GLY A 58 8.58 -5.30 -5.57
C GLY A 58 8.15 -4.48 -4.35
N LEU A 59 7.66 -3.27 -4.59
CA LEU A 59 7.18 -2.38 -3.52
C LEU A 59 5.72 -2.68 -3.19
N HIS A 60 5.45 -2.98 -1.92
CA HIS A 60 4.11 -3.04 -1.37
C HIS A 60 3.96 -1.93 -0.35
N LEU A 61 3.22 -0.89 -0.71
CA LEU A 61 3.05 0.32 0.09
C LEU A 61 1.58 0.52 0.48
N HIS A 62 1.38 1.09 1.67
CA HIS A 62 0.13 1.69 2.12
C HIS A 62 0.38 3.16 2.40
N GLY A 63 -0.65 3.98 2.23
CA GLY A 63 -0.62 5.43 2.43
C GLY A 63 -1.69 5.90 3.40
N LEU A 64 -1.40 7.01 4.08
CA LEU A 64 -2.33 7.75 4.92
C LEU A 64 -2.08 9.25 4.72
N THR A 65 -3.14 10.02 4.46
CA THR A 65 -3.09 11.49 4.36
C THR A 65 -2.72 12.11 5.70
N THR A 66 -2.19 13.33 5.69
CA THR A 66 -1.72 14.01 6.91
C THR A 66 -2.85 14.27 7.91
N ASP A 67 -4.03 14.62 7.41
CA ASP A 67 -5.25 14.83 8.19
C ASP A 67 -5.92 13.51 8.63
N ARG A 68 -5.41 12.37 8.15
CA ARG A 68 -5.93 11.01 8.39
C ARG A 68 -7.35 10.76 7.88
N SER A 69 -7.84 11.58 6.96
CA SER A 69 -9.17 11.40 6.36
C SER A 69 -9.19 10.40 5.20
N GLY A 70 -8.03 10.12 4.60
CA GLY A 70 -7.88 9.22 3.46
C GLY A 70 -6.67 8.30 3.57
N GLY A 71 -6.78 7.10 2.99
CA GLY A 71 -5.69 6.13 3.01
C GLY A 71 -6.00 4.88 2.20
N GLY A 72 -5.06 3.95 2.17
CA GLY A 72 -5.24 2.64 1.57
C GLY A 72 -3.97 2.04 0.99
N HIS A 73 -4.14 0.97 0.21
CA HIS A 73 -3.06 0.33 -0.53
C HIS A 73 -2.68 1.18 -1.74
N VAL A 74 -1.40 1.55 -1.88
CA VAL A 74 -0.93 2.44 -2.94
C VAL A 74 -0.87 1.68 -4.27
N LEU A 75 -1.56 2.21 -5.29
CA LEU A 75 -1.50 1.73 -6.67
C LEU A 75 -0.45 2.48 -7.48
N SER A 76 -0.36 3.79 -7.30
CA SER A 76 0.62 4.65 -7.96
C SER A 76 0.84 5.94 -7.18
N CYS A 77 2.01 6.54 -7.36
CA CYS A 77 2.30 7.87 -6.82
C CYS A 77 3.33 8.59 -7.70
N THR A 78 3.16 9.91 -7.84
CA THR A 78 4.14 10.84 -8.38
C THR A 78 4.55 11.79 -7.26
N VAL A 79 5.85 11.84 -7.00
CA VAL A 79 6.42 12.67 -5.94
C VAL A 79 6.43 14.14 -6.39
N GLY A 80 6.05 15.04 -5.49
CA GLY A 80 6.15 16.48 -5.68
C GLY A 80 7.55 17.02 -5.37
N SER A 81 7.63 18.28 -4.95
CA SER A 81 8.92 18.97 -4.70
C SER A 81 9.67 18.49 -3.46
N GLU A 82 8.99 17.87 -2.49
CA GLU A 82 9.60 17.43 -1.24
C GLU A 82 9.22 15.99 -0.88
N LEU A 83 10.24 15.17 -0.62
CA LEU A 83 10.10 13.81 -0.13
C LEU A 83 11.19 13.47 0.86
N ARG A 84 10.78 12.99 2.04
CA ARG A 84 11.65 12.27 2.96
C ARG A 84 11.47 10.77 2.79
N LEU A 85 12.51 10.10 2.28
CA LEU A 85 12.60 8.64 2.24
C LEU A 85 13.47 8.15 3.40
N GLN A 86 13.01 7.09 4.06
CA GLN A 86 13.79 6.32 5.03
C GLN A 86 13.62 4.85 4.67
N ALA A 87 14.71 4.12 4.65
CA ALA A 87 14.73 2.69 4.41
C ALA A 87 15.57 2.01 5.49
N MET A 88 15.10 0.86 5.97
CA MET A 88 15.87 0.00 6.85
C MET A 88 15.76 -1.44 6.34
N ARG A 89 16.79 -2.24 6.62
CA ARG A 89 16.72 -3.68 6.35
C ARG A 89 15.93 -4.35 7.47
N THR A 90 14.88 -5.06 7.09
CA THR A 90 14.14 -5.94 8.01
C THR A 90 14.85 -7.30 8.14
N ARG A 91 14.72 -7.93 9.30
CA ARG A 91 15.18 -9.29 9.59
C ARG A 91 14.10 -10.00 10.41
N GLY A 92 14.13 -11.33 10.45
CA GLY A 92 13.24 -12.12 11.31
C GLY A 92 11.81 -12.26 10.80
N THR A 93 11.60 -12.38 9.48
CA THR A 93 10.29 -12.71 8.92
C THR A 93 9.82 -14.06 9.46
N GLN A 94 8.68 -14.08 10.14
CA GLN A 94 8.05 -15.30 10.64
C GLN A 94 6.82 -15.61 9.80
N LEU A 95 6.67 -16.88 9.44
CA LEU A 95 5.45 -17.40 8.83
C LEU A 95 4.60 -18.04 9.91
N PHE A 96 3.36 -17.61 10.02
CA PHE A 96 2.37 -18.23 10.89
C PHE A 96 1.70 -19.34 10.09
N THR A 97 1.77 -20.55 10.63
CA THR A 97 0.99 -21.70 10.18
C THR A 97 -0.14 -21.93 11.17
N ASN A 98 -1.34 -22.22 10.66
CA ASN A 98 -2.49 -22.59 11.48
C ASN A 98 -2.34 -24.00 12.07
#